data_AF-A0A7R9W7D8-F1
#
_entry.id   AF-A0A7R9W7D8-F1
#
_cell.length_a   1.000
_cell.length_b   1.000
_cell.length_c   1.000
_cell.angle_alpha   90.00
_cell.angle_beta   90.00
_cell.angle_gamma   90.00
#
_symmetry.space_group_name_H-M   'P 1'
#
loop_
_entity.id
_entity.type
_entity.pdbx_description
1 polymer ?
#
loop_
_entity_poly.entity_id
_entity_poly.type
_entity_poly.pdbx_seq_one_letter_code
_entity_poly.pdbx_strand_id
1 'polypeptide(L)'
;MANVYAHSGKSGPKNPLRMAVLHDAGPDAVKILIDLWPDDRRARGRDVDRRTALHLAAERGQSASVEVCRALLNVFPDAIAATDREERTPLHVALKYGAGDDVVSLFIEAAAANLGGDRGEFLRR
;
A
#
# COMPACT_ATOMS: atom_id res chain seq x y z
N MET A 1 34.62 17.26 4.90
CA MET A 1 33.70 18.03 5.75
C MET A 1 32.38 17.27 5.81
N ALA A 2 32.05 16.72 6.97
CA ALA A 2 30.91 15.83 7.16
C ALA A 2 29.70 16.61 7.70
N ASN A 3 28.56 16.34 7.07
CA ASN A 3 27.22 16.25 7.64
C ASN A 3 26.55 17.51 8.23
N VAL A 4 25.62 18.08 7.45
CA VAL A 4 24.65 19.11 7.89
C VAL A 4 23.19 18.66 7.68
N TYR A 5 22.92 17.36 7.52
CA TYR A 5 21.56 16.85 7.26
C TYR A 5 21.05 15.91 8.34
N ALA A 6 21.22 16.28 9.61
CA ALA A 6 20.60 15.58 10.71
C ALA A 6 19.45 16.41 11.29
N HIS A 7 18.28 15.76 11.34
CA HIS A 7 17.10 16.00 12.20
C HIS A 7 15.88 16.72 11.60
N SER A 8 15.06 15.97 10.84
CA SER A 8 13.59 15.93 10.99
C SER A 8 12.96 14.78 10.19
N GLY A 9 12.60 13.69 10.88
CA GLY A 9 11.53 12.73 10.53
C GLY A 9 11.51 12.00 9.16
N LYS A 10 12.04 10.78 9.12
CA LYS A 10 11.57 9.59 8.33
C LYS A 10 10.82 9.82 6.99
N SER A 11 11.26 10.70 6.10
CA SER A 11 10.64 10.85 4.77
C SER A 11 11.50 10.15 3.73
N GLY A 12 11.08 8.94 3.32
CA GLY A 12 11.65 8.23 2.17
C GLY A 12 11.48 9.00 0.86
N PRO A 13 11.90 8.43 -0.29
CA PRO A 13 11.79 9.08 -1.59
C PRO A 13 10.35 9.58 -1.81
N LYS A 14 10.20 10.91 -1.90
CA LYS A 14 8.91 11.63 -1.92
C LYS A 14 8.08 11.20 -3.13
N ASN A 15 7.18 10.23 -2.93
CA ASN A 15 6.20 9.83 -3.92
C ASN A 15 4.89 10.59 -3.66
N PRO A 16 4.40 11.41 -4.60
CA PRO A 16 3.16 12.19 -4.45
C PRO A 16 1.96 11.33 -4.05
N LEU A 17 1.83 10.13 -4.64
CA LEU A 17 0.74 9.19 -4.34
C LEU A 17 0.78 8.74 -2.87
N ARG A 18 1.97 8.58 -2.29
CA ARG A 18 2.13 8.18 -0.90
C ARG A 18 1.90 9.32 0.06
N MET A 19 2.34 10.53 -0.31
CA MET A 19 2.03 11.72 0.47
C MET A 19 0.51 11.94 0.53
N ALA A 20 -0.19 11.71 -0.58
CA ALA A 20 -1.64 11.74 -0.60
C ALA A 20 -2.26 10.74 0.39
N VAL A 21 -1.84 9.47 0.36
CA VAL A 21 -2.34 8.45 1.30
C VAL A 21 -1.95 8.74 2.75
N LEU A 22 -0.73 9.24 2.99
CA LEU A 22 -0.21 9.57 4.32
C LEU A 22 -0.96 10.75 4.95
N HIS A 23 -1.31 11.76 4.15
CA HIS A 23 -1.97 12.98 4.60
C HIS A 23 -3.50 12.95 4.47
N ASP A 24 -4.10 11.79 4.28
CA ASP A 24 -5.55 11.66 4.12
C ASP A 24 -6.11 12.47 2.95
N ALA A 25 -5.35 12.58 1.88
CA ALA A 25 -5.88 13.17 0.67
C ALA A 25 -7.07 12.31 0.24
N GLY A 26 -8.19 12.99 -0.04
CA GLY A 26 -9.43 12.32 -0.40
C GLY A 26 -9.25 11.32 -1.55
N PRO A 27 -10.18 10.36 -1.69
CA PRO A 27 -10.15 9.35 -2.73
C PRO A 27 -10.01 9.96 -4.13
N ASP A 28 -10.60 11.13 -4.36
CA ASP A 28 -10.47 11.89 -5.61
C ASP A 28 -9.04 12.33 -5.90
N ALA A 29 -8.31 12.81 -4.89
CA ALA A 29 -6.91 13.20 -5.06
C ALA A 29 -6.06 11.97 -5.38
N VAL A 30 -6.27 10.85 -4.68
CA VAL A 30 -5.57 9.59 -4.97
C VAL A 30 -5.88 9.12 -6.39
N LYS A 31 -7.14 9.19 -6.81
CA LYS A 31 -7.59 8.81 -8.16
C LYS A 31 -6.98 9.69 -9.24
N ILE A 32 -6.94 11.01 -9.03
CA ILE A 32 -6.29 11.95 -9.96
C ILE A 32 -4.79 11.62 -10.09
N LEU A 33 -4.10 11.34 -8.99
CA LEU A 33 -2.66 10.99 -9.03
C LEU A 33 -2.43 9.65 -9.73
N ILE A 34 -3.35 8.69 -9.57
CA ILE A 34 -3.34 7.42 -10.30
C ILE A 34 -3.56 7.65 -11.80
N ASP A 35 -4.58 8.44 -12.17
CA ASP A 35 -4.93 8.73 -13.57
C ASP A 35 -3.83 9.52 -14.28
N LEU A 36 -3.11 10.39 -13.55
CA LEU A 36 -1.97 11.15 -14.07
C LEU A 36 -0.70 10.29 -14.24
N TRP A 37 -0.58 9.18 -13.51
CA TRP A 37 0.62 8.33 -13.51
C TRP A 37 0.30 6.83 -13.52
N PRO A 38 -0.40 6.33 -14.56
CA PRO A 38 -0.84 4.94 -14.62
C PRO A 38 0.33 3.93 -14.68
N ASP A 39 1.44 4.30 -15.32
CA ASP A 39 2.61 3.43 -15.52
C ASP A 39 3.83 3.81 -14.68
N ASP A 40 3.72 4.77 -13.75
CA ASP A 40 4.90 5.26 -13.06
C ASP A 40 5.42 4.20 -12.05
N ARG A 41 6.61 3.68 -12.33
CA ARG A 41 7.39 2.81 -11.43
C ARG A 41 7.54 3.42 -10.03
N ARG A 42 7.40 4.75 -9.89
CA ARG A 42 7.39 5.47 -8.62
C ARG A 42 6.14 5.17 -7.80
N ALA A 43 4.96 4.97 -8.39
CA ALA A 43 3.73 4.59 -7.69
C ALA A 43 3.85 3.21 -7.01
N ARG A 44 4.52 2.26 -7.68
CA ARG A 44 4.98 0.97 -7.11
C ARG A 44 6.17 1.10 -6.16
N GLY A 45 6.70 2.31 -5.98
CA GLY A 45 7.87 2.61 -5.17
C GLY A 45 7.65 2.24 -3.70
N ARG A 46 8.61 1.49 -3.15
CA ARG A 46 8.62 1.08 -1.74
C ARG A 46 9.31 2.14 -0.88
N ASP A 47 8.92 2.20 0.39
CA ASP A 47 9.48 3.18 1.32
C ASP A 47 10.89 2.79 1.73
N VAL A 48 11.50 3.61 2.58
CA VAL A 48 12.59 3.17 3.44
C VAL A 48 12.26 1.79 4.05
N ASP A 49 11.08 1.62 4.65
CA ASP A 49 10.64 0.35 5.26
C ASP A 49 10.09 -0.71 4.30
N ARG A 50 10.41 -0.63 3.01
CA ARG A 50 9.87 -1.49 1.94
C ARG A 50 8.33 -1.48 1.81
N ARG A 51 7.65 -0.62 2.56
CA ARG A 51 6.18 -0.45 2.57
C ARG A 51 5.70 0.13 1.24
N THR A 52 4.59 -0.36 0.72
CA THR A 52 3.88 0.21 -0.44
C THR A 52 2.83 1.23 0.01
N ALA A 53 2.21 1.97 -0.92
CA ALA A 53 1.08 2.86 -0.61
C ALA A 53 -0.07 2.13 0.12
N LEU A 54 -0.30 0.85 -0.21
CA LEU A 54 -1.33 0.04 0.43
C LEU A 54 -1.02 -0.29 1.90
N HIS A 55 0.25 -0.45 2.27
CA HIS A 55 0.64 -0.61 3.68
C HIS A 55 0.37 0.66 4.49
N LEU A 56 0.63 1.84 3.88
CA LEU A 56 0.37 3.12 4.53
C LEU A 56 -1.14 3.35 4.71
N ALA A 57 -1.95 3.00 3.71
CA ALA A 57 -3.40 3.05 3.81
C ALA A 57 -3.92 2.14 4.94
N ALA A 58 -3.38 0.91 5.02
CA ALA A 58 -3.73 -0.07 6.04
C ALA A 58 -3.30 0.33 7.47
N GLU A 59 -2.17 1.04 7.61
CA GLU A 59 -1.66 1.54 8.90
C GLU A 59 -2.59 2.57 9.55
N ARG A 60 -3.51 3.16 8.79
CA ARG A 60 -4.48 4.14 9.32
C ARG A 60 -5.61 3.50 10.13
N GLY A 61 -5.72 2.17 10.13
CA GLY A 61 -6.71 1.45 10.94
C GLY A 61 -8.14 1.89 10.59
N GLN A 62 -8.92 2.32 11.58
CA GLN A 62 -10.32 2.74 11.42
C GLN A 62 -10.50 3.98 10.53
N SER A 63 -9.46 4.79 10.34
CA SER A 63 -9.48 5.94 9.44
C SER A 63 -9.04 5.59 8.01
N ALA A 64 -8.77 4.31 7.72
CA ALA A 64 -8.43 3.87 6.38
C ALA A 64 -9.66 3.96 5.46
N SER A 65 -9.58 4.81 4.44
CA SER A 65 -10.62 4.90 3.42
C SER A 65 -10.61 3.65 2.53
N VAL A 66 -11.71 2.89 2.56
CA VAL A 66 -11.94 1.73 1.70
C VAL A 66 -11.81 2.10 0.22
N GLU A 67 -12.26 3.29 -0.15
CA GLU A 67 -12.20 3.78 -1.54
C GLU A 67 -10.76 4.01 -2.00
N VAL A 68 -9.92 4.55 -1.13
CA VAL A 68 -8.47 4.71 -1.40
C VAL A 68 -7.82 3.33 -1.57
N CYS A 69 -8.11 2.39 -0.67
CA CYS A 69 -7.63 1.01 -0.76
C CYS A 69 -8.07 0.33 -2.07
N ARG A 70 -9.33 0.50 -2.47
CA ARG A 70 -9.90 -0.05 -3.70
C ARG A 70 -9.26 0.57 -4.94
N ALA A 71 -9.09 1.89 -4.97
CA ALA A 71 -8.42 2.58 -6.07
C ALA A 71 -6.97 2.10 -6.24
N LEU A 72 -6.23 1.95 -5.14
CA LEU A 72 -4.87 1.42 -5.15
C LEU A 72 -4.81 -0.02 -5.65
N LEU A 73 -5.76 -0.87 -5.24
CA LEU A 73 -5.82 -2.27 -5.68
C LEU A 73 -6.22 -2.42 -7.15
N ASN A 74 -7.08 -1.56 -7.67
CA ASN A 74 -7.47 -1.58 -9.08
C ASN A 74 -6.28 -1.32 -10.01
N VAL A 75 -5.35 -0.47 -9.59
CA VAL A 75 -4.18 -0.10 -10.41
C VAL A 75 -2.97 -0.96 -10.09
N PHE A 76 -2.82 -1.34 -8.82
CA PHE A 76 -1.70 -2.15 -8.34
C PHE A 76 -2.21 -3.39 -7.58
N PRO A 77 -2.80 -4.38 -8.26
CA PRO A 77 -3.30 -5.60 -7.61
C PRO A 77 -2.19 -6.36 -6.88
N ASP A 78 -0.97 -6.36 -7.42
CA ASP A 78 0.21 -7.00 -6.83
C ASP A 78 0.60 -6.41 -5.46
N ALA A 79 0.15 -5.19 -5.15
CA ALA A 79 0.48 -4.53 -3.90
C ALA A 79 -0.08 -5.28 -2.67
N ILE A 80 -1.11 -6.13 -2.85
CA ILE A 80 -1.69 -6.95 -1.77
C ILE A 80 -0.72 -8.04 -1.28
N ALA A 81 0.15 -8.54 -2.17
CA ALA A 81 1.16 -9.56 -1.87
C ALA A 81 2.52 -8.95 -1.51
N ALA A 82 2.68 -7.63 -1.67
CA ALA A 82 3.91 -6.96 -1.31
C ALA A 82 4.15 -7.06 0.21
N THR A 83 5.40 -7.32 0.59
CA THR A 83 5.79 -7.38 2.01
C THR A 83 6.56 -6.14 2.45
N ASP A 84 6.48 -5.74 3.72
CA ASP A 84 7.34 -4.69 4.26
C ASP A 84 8.71 -5.25 4.72
N ARG A 85 9.50 -4.45 5.45
CA ARG A 85 10.77 -4.89 6.06
C ARG A 85 10.62 -6.01 7.10
N GLU A 86 9.44 -6.15 7.70
CA GLU A 86 9.12 -7.17 8.69
C GLU A 86 8.37 -8.34 8.05
N GLU A 87 8.42 -8.47 6.72
CA GLU A 87 7.73 -9.51 5.95
C GLU A 87 6.20 -9.47 6.10
N ARG A 88 5.65 -8.34 6.55
CA ARG A 88 4.20 -8.17 6.73
C ARG A 88 3.57 -7.72 5.43
N THR A 89 2.40 -8.26 5.12
CA THR A 89 1.55 -7.81 4.01
C THR A 89 0.70 -6.62 4.46
N PRO A 90 0.06 -5.89 3.54
CA PRO A 90 -0.91 -4.86 3.90
C PRO A 90 -2.03 -5.39 4.79
N LEU A 91 -2.42 -6.66 4.64
CA LEU A 91 -3.40 -7.32 5.50
C LEU A 91 -2.88 -7.50 6.94
N HIS A 92 -1.63 -7.92 7.13
CA HIS A 92 -1.03 -8.00 8.47
C HIS A 92 -1.01 -6.62 9.16
N VAL A 93 -0.73 -5.55 8.40
CA VAL A 93 -0.77 -4.18 8.91
C VAL A 93 -2.21 -3.77 9.23
N ALA A 94 -3.16 -4.00 8.33
CA ALA A 94 -4.58 -3.68 8.54
C ALA A 94 -5.11 -4.30 9.85
N LEU A 95 -4.83 -5.58 10.08
CA LEU A 95 -5.25 -6.27 11.30
C LEU A 95 -4.53 -5.75 12.55
N LYS A 96 -3.23 -5.45 12.46
CA LYS A 96 -2.44 -4.90 13.59
C LYS A 96 -2.97 -3.55 14.06
N TYR A 97 -3.41 -2.70 13.14
CA TYR A 97 -3.88 -1.34 13.43
C TYR A 97 -5.41 -1.23 13.55
N GLY A 98 -6.13 -2.36 13.48
CA GLY A 98 -7.58 -2.38 13.64
C GLY A 98 -8.32 -1.70 12.49
N ALA A 99 -7.93 -1.99 11.25
CA ALA A 99 -8.66 -1.54 10.06
C ALA A 99 -10.11 -2.02 10.10
N GLY A 100 -11.03 -1.19 9.60
CA GLY A 100 -12.44 -1.54 9.55
C GLY A 100 -12.69 -2.81 8.73
N ASP A 101 -13.74 -3.54 9.10
CA ASP A 101 -14.12 -4.81 8.48
C ASP A 101 -14.25 -4.72 6.96
N ASP A 102 -14.66 -3.56 6.43
CA ASP A 102 -14.75 -3.29 4.99
C ASP A 102 -13.38 -3.33 4.29
N VAL A 103 -12.33 -2.76 4.91
CA VAL A 103 -10.97 -2.77 4.37
C VAL A 103 -10.39 -4.17 4.44
N VAL A 104 -10.64 -4.87 5.55
CA VAL A 104 -10.19 -6.25 5.74
C VAL A 104 -10.86 -7.18 4.72
N SER A 105 -12.17 -7.05 4.51
CA SER A 105 -12.92 -7.84 3.53
C SER A 105 -12.40 -7.58 2.11
N LEU A 106 -12.20 -6.32 1.74
CA LEU A 106 -11.61 -5.94 0.44
C LEU A 106 -10.22 -6.57 0.24
N PHE A 107 -9.38 -6.57 1.27
CA PHE A 107 -8.03 -7.14 1.19
C PHE A 107 -8.05 -8.66 1.08
N ILE A 108 -8.98 -9.34 1.77
CA ILE A 108 -9.16 -10.78 1.66
C ILE A 108 -9.64 -11.16 0.26
N GLU A 109 -10.62 -10.44 -0.28
CA GLU A 109 -11.12 -10.64 -1.65
C GLU A 109 -10.02 -10.44 -2.68
N ALA A 110 -9.25 -9.35 -2.58
CA ALA A 110 -8.14 -9.05 -3.47
C ALA A 110 -7.01 -10.09 -3.35
N ALA A 111 -6.71 -10.55 -2.13
CA ALA A 111 -5.73 -11.60 -1.91
C ALA A 111 -6.19 -12.94 -2.49
N ALA A 112 -7.47 -13.30 -2.33
CA ALA A 112 -8.06 -14.50 -2.90
C ALA A 112 -8.04 -14.47 -4.43
N ALA A 113 -8.36 -13.33 -5.04
CA ALA A 113 -8.26 -13.13 -6.49
C ALA A 113 -6.83 -13.31 -7.00
N ASN A 114 -5.84 -12.79 -6.27
CA ASN A 114 -4.43 -12.93 -6.63
C ASN A 114 -3.91 -14.38 -6.45
N LEU A 115 -4.37 -15.08 -5.40
CA LEU A 115 -4.06 -16.48 -5.15
C LEU A 115 -4.81 -17.48 -6.06
N GLY A 116 -5.80 -17.01 -6.82
CA GLY A 116 -6.54 -17.79 -7.82
C GLY A 116 -5.82 -17.90 -9.17
N GLY A 117 -4.76 -17.10 -9.40
CA GLY A 117 -3.98 -17.12 -10.64
C GLY A 117 -2.91 -18.21 -10.70
N ASP A 118 -2.27 -18.55 -9.58
CA ASP A 118 -1.01 -19.34 -9.58
C ASP A 118 -0.95 -20.48 -8.55
N ARG A 119 -2.09 -21.00 -8.07
CA ARG A 119 -2.09 -22.23 -7.21
C ARG A 119 -2.26 -23.54 -7.99
N GLY A 120 -1.80 -23.55 -9.24
CA GLY A 120 -1.61 -24.77 -10.03
C GLY A 120 -0.29 -25.50 -9.79
N GLU A 121 0.73 -24.89 -9.15
CA GLU A 121 2.09 -25.50 -9.10
C GLU A 121 2.77 -25.63 -7.73
N PHE A 122 2.19 -25.18 -6.61
CA PHE A 122 2.91 -25.24 -5.32
C PHE A 122 2.69 -26.51 -4.48
N LEU A 123 1.98 -27.53 -4.98
CA LEU A 123 1.82 -28.83 -4.29
C LEU A 123 2.35 -30.04 -5.08
N ARG A 124 3.28 -29.83 -6.02
CA ARG A 124 4.08 -30.92 -6.60
C ARG A 124 5.57 -30.61 -6.50
N ARG A 125 6.16 -30.77 -5.31
CA ARG A 125 7.56 -31.16 -5.16
C ARG A 125 7.81 -31.78 -3.81
#